data_AF-A0A1X9LLZ6-F1
#
_entry.id   AF-A0A1X9LLZ6-F1
#
_cell.length_a   1.000
_cell.length_b   1.000
_cell.length_c   1.000
_cell.angle_alpha   90.00
_cell.angle_beta   90.00
_cell.angle_gamma   90.00
#
_symmetry.space_group_name_H-M   'P 1'
#
loop_
_entity.id
_entity.type
_entity.pdbx_description
1 polymer ?
#
loop_
_entity_poly.entity_id
_entity_poly.type
_entity_poly.pdbx_seq_one_letter_code
_entity_poly.pdbx_strand_id
1 'polypeptide(L)'
;MFGNAFGWPHLIVILLVVLLLFGATRLPALSRSLGQSMRIFRKEVKSMKDDDQPSSTGTTPSASTETSTPRADDTAHVTSVAESQNNPKS
;
A
#
# COMPACT_ATOMS: atom_id res chain seq x y z
N MET A 1 -15.13 -42.50 11.96
CA MET A 1 -15.46 -41.59 10.84
C MET A 1 -15.49 -40.12 11.30
N PHE A 2 -14.48 -39.65 12.05
CA PHE A 2 -14.50 -38.32 12.71
C PHE A 2 -13.22 -37.49 12.50
N GLY A 3 -12.33 -37.88 11.57
CA GLY A 3 -11.04 -37.21 11.35
C GLY A 3 -11.11 -35.81 10.71
N ASN A 4 -12.25 -35.46 10.09
CA ASN A 4 -12.45 -34.16 9.45
C ASN A 4 -13.15 -33.13 10.35
N ALA A 5 -13.61 -33.53 11.54
CA ALA A 5 -14.33 -32.62 12.43
C ALA A 5 -13.42 -31.50 12.98
N PHE A 6 -12.12 -31.74 13.15
CA PHE A 6 -11.13 -30.72 13.50
C PHE A 6 -10.26 -30.28 12.31
N GLY A 7 -10.70 -30.59 11.10
CA GLY A 7 -10.04 -30.14 9.88
C GLY A 7 -10.37 -28.70 9.52
N TRP A 8 -9.62 -28.17 8.56
CA TRP A 8 -9.86 -26.96 7.75
C TRP A 8 -11.23 -26.24 7.84
N PRO A 9 -12.40 -26.91 7.75
CA PRO A 9 -13.71 -26.26 7.94
C PRO A 9 -13.85 -25.40 9.20
N HIS A 10 -13.27 -25.79 10.35
CA HIS A 10 -13.38 -24.97 11.57
C HIS A 10 -12.70 -23.60 11.44
N LEU A 11 -11.54 -23.55 10.77
CA LEU A 11 -10.85 -22.29 10.50
C LEU A 11 -11.66 -21.38 9.57
N ILE A 12 -12.35 -21.96 8.59
CA ILE A 12 -13.26 -21.23 7.69
C ILE A 12 -14.44 -20.65 8.46
N VAL A 13 -15.02 -21.40 9.40
CA VAL A 13 -16.14 -20.90 10.24
C VAL A 13 -15.68 -19.73 11.11
N ILE A 14 -14.52 -19.84 11.78
CA ILE A 14 -13.97 -18.75 12.60
C ILE A 14 -13.69 -17.52 11.73
N LEU A 15 -13.06 -17.71 10.56
CA LEU A 15 -12.80 -16.64 9.62
C LEU A 15 -14.11 -15.95 9.20
N LEU A 16 -15.15 -16.71 8.90
CA LEU A 16 -16.47 -16.18 8.55
C LEU A 16 -17.05 -15.31 9.68
N VAL A 17 -16.99 -15.78 10.94
CA VAL A 17 -17.44 -15.00 12.11
C VAL A 17 -16.65 -13.70 12.24
N VAL A 18 -15.32 -13.74 12.09
CA VAL A 18 -14.48 -12.52 12.12
C VAL A 18 -14.86 -11.57 10.98
N LEU A 19 -15.13 -12.07 9.77
CA LEU A 19 -15.61 -11.23 8.66
C LEU A 19 -16.97 -10.61 8.95
N LEU A 20 -17.87 -11.28 9.67
CA LEU A 20 -19.16 -10.71 10.06
C LEU A 20 -19.00 -9.60 11.11
N LEU A 21 -18.10 -9.77 12.09
CA LEU A 21 -17.86 -8.79 13.15
C LEU A 21 -17.06 -7.57 12.66
N PHE A 22 -15.98 -7.82 11.93
CA PHE A 22 -15.06 -6.78 11.47
C PHE A 22 -15.45 -6.23 10.09
N GLY A 23 -16.17 -6.99 9.27
CA GLY A 23 -16.50 -6.63 7.89
C GLY A 23 -15.39 -7.02 6.90
N ALA A 24 -15.79 -7.23 5.64
CA ALA A 24 -14.89 -7.64 4.55
C ALA A 24 -13.77 -6.64 4.23
N THR A 25 -13.93 -5.36 4.58
CA THR A 25 -12.96 -4.28 4.31
C THR A 25 -11.96 -4.04 5.44
N ARG A 26 -12.22 -4.48 6.68
CA ARG A 26 -11.33 -4.20 7.82
C ARG A 26 -10.23 -5.23 8.00
N LEU A 27 -10.51 -6.51 7.75
CA LEU A 27 -9.48 -7.56 7.73
C LEU A 27 -8.34 -7.28 6.73
N PRO A 28 -8.60 -6.95 5.45
CA PRO A 28 -7.53 -6.65 4.50
C PRO A 28 -6.78 -5.36 4.85
N ALA A 29 -7.43 -4.37 5.44
CA ALA A 29 -6.76 -3.14 5.87
C ALA A 29 -5.79 -3.39 7.02
N LEU A 30 -6.21 -4.14 8.04
CA LEU A 30 -5.38 -4.51 9.20
C LEU A 30 -4.24 -5.46 8.82
N SER A 31 -4.49 -6.43 7.95
CA SER A 31 -3.44 -7.34 7.49
C SER A 31 -2.39 -6.61 6.64
N ARG A 32 -2.80 -5.60 5.87
CA ARG A 32 -1.89 -4.82 5.03
C ARG A 32 -0.99 -3.89 5.83
N SER A 33 -1.51 -3.23 6.87
CA SER A 33 -0.67 -2.42 7.77
C SER A 33 0.28 -3.29 8.60
N LEU A 34 -0.23 -4.39 9.18
CA LEU A 34 0.58 -5.34 9.96
C LEU A 34 1.65 -6.03 9.09
N GLY A 35 1.30 -6.40 7.85
CA GLY A 35 2.22 -6.99 6.89
C GLY A 35 3.32 -6.04 6.45
N GLN A 36 3.03 -4.75 6.35
CA GLN A 36 4.03 -3.73 5.99
C GLN A 36 5.05 -3.54 7.13
N SER A 37 4.60 -3.47 8.39
CA SER A 37 5.49 -3.44 9.56
C SER A 37 6.32 -4.72 9.70
N MET A 38 5.69 -5.89 9.50
CA MET A 38 6.37 -7.18 9.56
C MET A 38 7.44 -7.31 8.46
N ARG A 39 7.20 -6.77 7.26
CA ARG A 39 8.15 -6.77 6.14
C ARG A 39 9.41 -5.97 6.46
N ILE A 40 9.26 -4.80 7.07
CA ILE A 40 10.40 -3.94 7.45
C ILE A 40 11.24 -4.66 8.51
N PHE A 41 10.59 -5.15 9.57
CA PHE A 41 11.26 -5.92 10.61
C PHE A 41 11.98 -7.16 10.06
N ARG A 42 11.32 -7.93 9.17
CA ARG A 42 11.94 -9.10 8.51
C ARG A 42 13.14 -8.73 7.65
N LYS A 43 13.11 -7.58 6.97
CA LYS A 43 14.25 -7.11 6.17
C LYS A 43 15.44 -6.75 7.05
N GLU A 44 15.22 -5.97 8.12
CA GLU A 44 16.29 -5.59 9.04
C GLU A 44 16.90 -6.81 9.76
N VAL A 45 16.04 -7.71 10.26
CA VAL A 45 16.48 -8.95 10.91
C VAL A 45 17.18 -9.90 9.94
N LYS A 46 16.80 -9.89 8.64
CA LYS A 46 17.45 -10.71 7.62
C LYS A 46 18.80 -10.10 7.20
N SER A 47 18.90 -8.78 7.04
CA SER A 47 20.19 -8.11 6.81
C SER A 47 21.19 -8.42 7.90
N MET A 48 20.78 -8.33 9.18
CA MET A 48 21.63 -8.74 10.31
C MET A 48 22.05 -10.21 10.31
N LYS A 49 21.31 -11.09 9.62
CA LYS A 49 21.60 -12.52 9.52
C LYS A 49 22.40 -12.87 8.26
N ASP A 50 22.33 -12.02 7.24
CA ASP A 50 22.88 -12.23 5.90
C ASP A 50 24.15 -11.39 5.65
N ASP A 51 24.64 -10.60 6.62
CA ASP A 51 25.97 -9.95 6.58
C ASP A 51 27.14 -10.94 6.40
N ASP A 52 26.90 -12.26 6.41
CA ASP A 52 27.84 -13.33 6.05
C ASP A 52 27.72 -13.85 4.59
N GLN A 53 26.79 -13.36 3.74
CA GLN A 53 26.71 -13.79 2.34
C GLN A 53 26.06 -12.76 1.39
N PRO A 54 26.68 -12.42 0.24
CA PRO A 54 26.11 -11.46 -0.70
C PRO A 54 25.14 -12.16 -1.65
N SER A 55 23.83 -11.88 -1.59
CA SER A 55 22.99 -12.00 -2.80
C SER A 55 21.64 -11.24 -2.80
N SER A 56 21.49 -10.53 -3.92
CA SER A 56 20.30 -10.26 -4.74
C SER A 56 19.11 -9.44 -4.20
N THR A 57 19.10 -8.18 -4.67
CA THR A 57 17.96 -7.42 -5.22
C THR A 57 16.60 -8.12 -5.21
N GLY A 58 15.74 -7.74 -4.25
CA GLY A 58 14.34 -8.14 -4.18
C GLY A 58 13.40 -6.99 -4.54
N THR A 59 12.89 -7.03 -5.77
CA THR A 59 11.80 -6.25 -6.35
C THR A 59 10.74 -5.79 -5.34
N THR A 60 10.53 -4.48 -5.27
CA THR A 60 9.36 -3.84 -4.67
C THR A 60 8.13 -4.21 -5.50
N PRO A 61 7.13 -4.95 -4.98
CA PRO A 61 5.81 -4.90 -5.57
C PRO A 61 5.25 -3.53 -5.19
N SER A 62 5.39 -2.60 -6.14
CA SER A 62 4.61 -1.37 -6.21
C SER A 62 3.15 -1.80 -6.29
N ALA A 63 2.49 -1.87 -5.15
CA ALA A 63 1.05 -1.88 -5.13
C ALA A 63 0.61 -0.44 -5.28
N SER A 64 0.57 0.01 -6.55
CA SER A 64 -0.12 1.22 -6.97
C SER A 64 -1.53 1.19 -6.37
N THR A 65 -1.78 2.17 -5.53
CA THR A 65 -3.12 2.70 -5.31
C THR A 65 -3.60 3.24 -6.65
N GLU A 66 -4.42 2.47 -7.35
CA GLU A 66 -5.35 3.06 -8.30
C GLU A 66 -6.44 3.78 -7.48
N THR A 67 -6.37 5.10 -7.43
CA THR A 67 -7.51 5.97 -7.10
C THR A 67 -7.32 7.29 -7.87
N SER A 68 -7.92 7.28 -9.06
CA SER A 68 -8.58 8.39 -9.75
C SER A 68 -7.80 9.69 -10.01
N THR A 69 -7.22 9.77 -11.21
CA THR A 69 -7.23 11.02 -12.00
C THR A 69 -8.10 10.80 -13.24
N PRO A 70 -9.36 11.27 -13.26
CA PRO A 70 -10.01 11.72 -14.47
C PRO A 70 -9.73 13.22 -14.61
N ARG A 71 -8.95 13.52 -15.63
CA ARG A 71 -8.68 14.84 -16.20
C ARG A 71 -9.96 15.66 -16.44
N ALA A 72 -10.04 16.85 -15.87
CA ALA A 72 -10.84 18.00 -16.32
C ALA A 72 -10.31 19.27 -15.63
N ASP A 73 -10.47 20.42 -16.28
CA ASP A 73 -9.88 21.75 -16.00
C ASP A 73 -8.40 21.89 -16.43
N ASP A 74 -8.13 22.05 -17.72
CA ASP A 74 -8.33 23.25 -18.56
C ASP A 74 -7.16 24.25 -18.49
N THR A 75 -6.19 24.01 -19.37
CA THR A 75 -5.75 24.92 -20.44
C THR A 75 -5.85 26.45 -20.29
N ALA A 76 -5.66 27.06 -19.12
CA ALA A 76 -5.74 28.52 -18.98
C ALA A 76 -4.54 29.20 -18.29
N HIS A 77 -3.30 28.72 -18.47
CA HIS A 77 -2.13 29.52 -18.08
C HIS A 77 -0.93 29.37 -19.03
N VAL A 78 -1.16 29.61 -20.33
CA VAL A 78 -0.10 30.02 -21.25
C VAL A 78 -0.63 31.17 -22.09
N THR A 79 -0.07 32.35 -21.83
CA THR A 79 -0.07 33.54 -22.69
C THR A 79 -1.43 34.20 -22.91
N SER A 80 -1.65 35.35 -22.26
CA SER A 80 -1.75 36.64 -22.97
C SER A 80 -2.16 37.77 -22.02
N VAL A 81 -1.54 38.94 -22.24
CA VAL A 81 -1.97 40.29 -21.88
C VAL A 81 -1.46 40.90 -20.55
N ALA A 82 -0.54 41.86 -20.74
CA ALA A 82 -0.29 43.04 -19.92
C ALA A 82 0.55 42.91 -18.63
N GLU A 83 1.88 42.87 -18.78
CA GLU A 83 2.74 43.69 -17.93
C GLU A 83 3.70 44.50 -18.80
N SER A 84 3.10 45.58 -19.30
CA SER A 84 3.72 46.68 -20.02
C SER A 84 4.78 47.32 -19.12
N GLN A 85 6.02 47.26 -19.59
CA GLN A 85 6.83 48.45 -19.80
C GLN A 85 7.05 49.36 -18.57
N ASN A 86 8.30 49.39 -18.11
CA ASN A 86 8.99 50.64 -17.78
C ASN A 86 8.47 51.43 -16.57
N ASN A 87 9.16 51.35 -15.42
CA ASN A 87 9.98 52.48 -14.96
C ASN A 87 10.82 52.11 -13.70
N PRO A 88 12.14 52.30 -13.70
CA PRO A 88 12.97 52.24 -12.49
C PRO A 88 12.90 53.52 -11.65
N LYS A 89 13.05 53.34 -10.33
CA LYS A 89 13.53 54.30 -9.30
C LYS A 89 12.87 55.70 -9.19
N SER A 90 12.31 55.95 -8.01
CA SER A 90 12.47 57.20 -7.25
C SER A 90 12.58 56.86 -5.78
#